data_AF-A0A6V7RNV0-F1
#
_entry.id   AF-A0A6V7RNV0-F1
#
_cell.length_a   1.000
_cell.length_b   1.000
_cell.length_c   1.000
_cell.angle_alpha   90.00
_cell.angle_beta   90.00
_cell.angle_gamma   90.00
#
_symmetry.space_group_name_H-M   'P 1'
#
loop_
_entity.id
_entity.type
_entity.pdbx_description
1 polymer ?
#
loop_
_entity_poly.entity_id
_entity_poly.type
_entity_poly.pdbx_seq_one_letter_code
_entity_poly.pdbx_strand_id
1 'polypeptide(L)' 'MKNIKYLQYAFLIVGVLAVFEFIFVRGMFTWLISVAAVIVVGSLNVIVGIKNKEWLQALHYILSIIALCMGYFVIM' A
#
# COMPACT_ATOMS: atom_id res chain seq x y z
N MET A 1 -18.26 -6.30 8.97
CA MET A 1 -17.22 -7.26 8.55
C MET A 1 -17.08 -7.43 7.02
N LYS A 2 -18.15 -7.47 6.21
CA LYS A 2 -18.03 -7.80 4.76
C LYS A 2 -17.26 -6.76 3.92
N ASN A 3 -17.38 -5.46 4.23
CA ASN A 3 -16.70 -4.39 3.48
C ASN A 3 -15.19 -4.25 3.75
N ILE A 4 -14.70 -4.79 4.86
CA ILE A 4 -13.28 -4.69 5.24
C ILE A 4 -12.44 -5.56 4.31
N LYS A 5 -12.92 -6.75 3.96
CA LYS A 5 -12.20 -7.69 3.08
C LYS A 5 -11.89 -7.08 1.72
N TYR A 6 -12.83 -6.35 1.13
CA TYR A 6 -12.61 -5.72 -0.18
C TYR A 6 -11.49 -4.67 -0.17
N LEU A 7 -11.39 -3.88 0.90
CA LEU A 7 -10.30 -2.90 1.07
C LEU A 7 -8.95 -3.58 1.31
N GLN A 8 -8.93 -4.67 2.06
CA GLN A 8 -7.73 -5.47 2.28
C GLN A 8 -7.25 -6.11 0.96
N TYR A 9 -8.16 -6.68 0.18
CA TYR A 9 -7.86 -7.23 -1.15
C TYR A 9 -7.40 -6.14 -2.12
N ALA A 10 -8.03 -4.97 -2.09
CA ALA A 10 -7.60 -3.84 -2.92
C ALA A 10 -6.17 -3.40 -2.59
N PHE A 11 -5.82 -3.29 -1.30
CA PHE A 11 -4.44 -2.98 -0.90
C PHE A 11 -3.46 -4.07 -1.31
N LEU A 12 -3.85 -5.34 -1.18
CA LEU A 12 -3.01 -6.46 -1.61
C LEU A 12 -2.71 -6.37 -3.11
N ILE A 13 -3.73 -6.15 -3.93
CA ILE A 13 -3.59 -6.03 -5.40
C ILE A 13 -2.68 -4.84 -5.74
N VAL A 14 -2.92 -3.68 -5.11
CA VAL A 14 -2.12 -2.46 -5.32
C VAL A 14 -0.67 -2.66 -4.88
N GLY A 15 -0.44 -3.30 -3.74
CA GLY A 15 0.90 -3.63 -3.24
C GLY A 15 1.64 -4.59 -4.18
N VAL A 16 0.97 -5.62 -4.69
CA VAL A 16 1.55 -6.55 -5.67
C VAL A 16 1.89 -5.83 -6.96
N LEU A 17 0.98 -5.00 -7.48
CA LEU A 17 1.23 -4.18 -8.67
C LEU A 17 2.43 -3.24 -8.47
N ALA A 18 2.53 -2.59 -7.30
CA ALA A 18 3.66 -1.72 -6.97
C ALA A 18 4.97 -2.51 -6.93
N VAL A 19 5.00 -3.70 -6.32
CA VAL A 19 6.19 -4.56 -6.32
C VAL A 19 6.57 -5.03 -7.72
N PHE A 20 5.60 -5.40 -8.56
CA PHE A 20 5.86 -5.76 -9.96
C PHE A 20 6.42 -4.58 -10.75
N GLU A 21 5.81 -3.40 -10.61
CA GLU A 21 6.30 -2.19 -11.26
C GLU A 21 7.73 -1.85 -10.79
N PHE A 22 8.00 -2.00 -9.50
CA PHE A 22 9.33 -1.83 -8.93
C PHE A 22 10.37 -2.80 -9.51
N ILE A 23 10.05 -4.09 -9.62
CA ILE A 23 10.98 -5.12 -10.13
C ILE A 23 11.20 -4.99 -11.64
N PHE A 24 10.13 -4.82 -12.42
CA PHE A 24 10.18 -4.89 -13.89
C PHE A 24 10.47 -3.53 -14.55
N VAL A 25 9.92 -2.45 -14.00
CA VAL A 25 9.97 -1.11 -14.60
C VAL A 25 10.98 -0.21 -13.86
N ARG A 26 11.47 -0.62 -12.69
CA ARG A 26 12.44 0.13 -11.86
C ARG A 26 12.03 1.59 -11.67
N GLY A 27 10.74 1.88 -11.55
CA GLY A 27 10.25 3.22 -11.27
C GLY A 27 10.45 4.26 -12.39
N MET A 28 10.79 3.87 -13.62
CA MET A 28 11.18 4.79 -14.69
C MET A 28 10.12 5.84 -15.10
N PHE A 29 8.83 5.63 -14.81
CA PHE A 29 7.78 6.61 -15.14
C PHE A 29 6.55 6.55 -14.22
N THR A 30 6.27 5.39 -13.64
CA THR A 30 5.04 5.10 -12.90
C THR A 30 5.19 5.19 -11.37
N TRP A 31 6.39 5.44 -10.87
CA TRP A 31 6.67 5.42 -9.43
C TRP A 31 5.77 6.37 -8.63
N LEU A 32 5.55 7.60 -9.12
CA LEU A 32 4.64 8.57 -8.48
C LEU A 32 3.20 8.06 -8.40
N ILE A 33 2.73 7.39 -9.46
CA ILE A 33 1.37 6.87 -9.55
C ILE A 33 1.22 5.69 -8.57
N SER A 34 2.20 4.81 -8.51
CA SER A 34 2.21 3.67 -7.58
C SER A 34 2.31 4.11 -6.13
N VAL A 35 3.18 5.07 -5.81
CA VAL A 35 3.29 5.67 -4.47
C VAL A 35 1.97 6.33 -4.07
N ALA A 36 1.37 7.13 -4.95
CA ALA A 36 0.09 7.77 -4.70
C ALA A 36 -1.01 6.72 -4.45
N ALA A 37 -1.07 5.65 -5.25
CA ALA A 37 -2.04 4.57 -5.09
C ALA A 37 -1.86 3.82 -3.75
N VAL A 38 -0.61 3.50 -3.37
CA VAL A 38 -0.28 2.83 -2.10
C VAL A 38 -0.65 3.72 -0.92
N ILE A 39 -0.35 5.03 -0.97
CA ILE A 39 -0.70 5.97 0.11
C ILE A 39 -2.22 6.10 0.25
N VAL A 40 -2.96 6.26 -0.85
CA VAL A 40 -4.43 6.42 -0.82
C VAL A 40 -5.10 5.15 -0.27
N VAL A 41 -4.79 3.99 -0.85
CA VAL A 41 -5.43 2.72 -0.47
C VAL A 41 -4.95 2.23 0.90
N GLY A 42 -3.69 2.49 1.24
CA GLY A 42 -3.12 2.20 2.54
C GLY A 42 -3.75 3.07 3.64
N SER A 43 -3.86 4.38 3.42
CA SER A 43 -4.48 5.29 4.39
C SER A 43 -5.95 4.95 4.66
N LEU A 44 -6.71 4.57 3.60
CA LEU A 44 -8.07 4.08 3.75
C LEU A 44 -8.15 2.81 4.62
N ASN A 45 -7.22 1.87 4.42
CA ASN A 45 -7.15 0.66 5.25
C ASN A 45 -6.74 0.95 6.70
N VAL A 46 -5.85 1.92 6.93
CA VAL A 46 -5.48 2.38 8.29
C VAL A 46 -6.68 2.98 9.00
N ILE A 47 -7.41 3.89 8.36
CA ILE A 47 -8.60 4.53 8.94
C ILE A 47 -9.66 3.48 9.31
N VAL A 48 -9.90 2.51 8.42
CA VAL A 48 -10.85 1.42 8.66
C VAL A 48 -10.35 0.47 9.76
N GLY A 49 -9.06 0.16 9.80
CA GLY A 49 -8.44 -0.66 10.85
C GLY A 49 -8.56 -0.02 12.23
N ILE A 50 -8.30 1.28 12.35
CA ILE A 50 -8.49 2.04 13.59
C ILE A 50 -9.96 2.04 14.01
N LYS A 51 -10.89 2.26 13.06
CA LYS A 51 -12.34 2.26 13.34
C LYS A 51 -12.85 0.91 13.86
N ASN A 52 -12.26 -0.20 13.42
CA ASN A 52 -12.60 -1.55 13.89
C ASN A 52 -11.79 -2.02 15.10
N LYS A 53 -10.95 -1.15 15.69
CA LYS A 53 -10.02 -1.48 16.79
C LYS A 53 -9.00 -2.58 16.44
N GLU A 54 -8.73 -2.79 15.16
CA GLU A 54 -7.71 -3.72 14.65
C GLU A 54 -6.35 -3.03 14.56
N TRP A 55 -5.81 -2.63 15.71
CA TRP A 55 -4.59 -1.83 15.82
C TRP A 55 -3.37 -2.47 15.15
N LEU A 56 -3.21 -3.79 15.30
CA LEU A 56 -2.12 -4.56 14.69
C LEU A 56 -2.16 -4.44 13.17
N GLN A 57 -3.37 -4.52 12.59
CA GLN A 57 -3.54 -4.50 11.16
C GLN A 57 -3.31 -3.10 10.58
N ALA A 58 -3.80 -2.06 11.28
CA ALA A 58 -3.51 -0.67 10.93
C ALA A 58 -2.00 -0.37 10.95
N LEU A 59 -1.28 -0.86 11.96
CA LEU A 59 0.18 -0.77 12.04
C LEU A 59 0.87 -1.47 10.85
N HIS A 60 0.38 -2.65 10.47
CA HIS A 60 0.91 -3.39 9.33
C HIS A 60 0.75 -2.58 8.02
N TYR A 61 -0.40 -1.94 7.81
CA TYR A 61 -0.61 -1.08 6.64
C TYR A 61 0.34 0.11 6.62
N ILE A 62 0.55 0.77 7.76
CA ILE A 62 1.53 1.87 7.86
C ILE A 62 2.93 1.38 7.51
N LEU A 63 3.34 0.24 8.06
CA LEU A 63 4.65 -0.35 7.78
C LEU A 63 4.80 -0.69 6.30
N SER A 64 3.77 -1.29 5.68
CA SER A 64 3.78 -1.63 4.25
C SER A 64 3.86 -0.40 3.35
N ILE A 65 3.17 0.70 3.69
CA ILE A 65 3.28 1.96 2.94
C ILE A 65 4.73 2.45 2.97
N ILE A 66 5.34 2.49 4.15
CA ILE A 66 6.73 2.95 4.32
C ILE A 66 7.69 2.04 3.53
N ALA A 67 7.54 0.72 3.64
CA ALA A 67 8.39 -0.24 2.94
C ALA A 67 8.29 -0.11 1.41
N LEU A 68 7.08 0.03 0.87
CA LEU A 68 6.86 0.21 -0.57
C LEU A 68 7.43 1.55 -1.04
N CYS A 69 7.18 2.65 -0.33
CA CYS A 69 7.72 3.96 -0.66
C CYS A 69 9.25 4.02 -0.55
N MET A 70 9.84 3.38 0.47
CA MET A 70 11.30 3.28 0.61
C MET A 70 11.93 2.50 -0.54
N GLY A 71 11.28 1.44 -1.02
CA GLY A 71 11.72 0.71 -2.20
C GLY A 71 11.96 1.67 -3.37
N TYR A 72 10.94 2.47 -3.73
CA TYR A 72 11.06 3.46 -4.81
C TYR A 72 12.18 4.50 -4.59
N PHE A 73 12.40 4.91 -3.34
CA PHE A 73 13.48 5.86 -3.00
C PHE A 73 14.89 5.30 -3.17
N VAL A 74 15.09 3.97 -3.10
CA VAL A 74 16.40 3.33 -3.29
C VAL A 74 16.81 3.24 -4.77
N ILE A 75 15.83 3.20 -5.68
CA ILE A 75 16.09 3.12 -7.12
C ILE A 75 16.31 4.50 -7.75
N MET A 76 15.83 5.58 -7.10
CA MET A 76 16.11 6.96 -7.49
C MET A 76 17.54 7.35 -7.10
#